data_AF-A0A3R6XIZ1-F1
#
_entry.id   AF-A0A3R6XIZ1-F1
#
_cell.length_a   1.000
_cell.length_b   1.000
_cell.length_c   1.000
_cell.angle_alpha   90.00
_cell.angle_beta   90.00
_cell.angle_gamma   90.00
#
_symmetry.space_group_name_H-M   'P 1'
#
loop_
_entity.id
_entity.type
_entity.pdbx_description
1 polymer ?
#
loop_
_entity_poly.entity_id
_entity_poly.type
_entity_poly.pdbx_seq_one_letter_code
_entity_poly.pdbx_strand_id
1 'polypeptide(L)'
;VSAMGPYAGLRHVRKIVEDCFHNVHPIYNIKTLMIKRELSKLSGENWDRFLPVFKKKNVQTKKPHVVREKRVYTPFPPAPTPSKIDKEIESGEYFMKEHERQAIKQAKKTQANLEVREQKKAEKASAFVAPAEKKRKRDDKNKLAPTVDDLKNKFLAQEDSKKKKAKASSLSDFVSK
;
A
#
# COMPACT_ATOMS: atom_id res chain seq x y z
N VAL A 1 49.69 25.14 0.10
CA VAL A 1 49.75 26.61 0.00
C VAL A 1 51.13 27.04 0.48
N SER A 2 51.95 27.61 -0.40
CA SER A 2 53.27 28.17 -0.04
C SER A 2 53.12 29.68 0.18
N ALA A 3 53.70 30.21 1.25
CA ALA A 3 53.64 31.64 1.57
C ALA A 3 54.98 32.11 2.17
N MET A 4 55.40 33.33 1.84
CA MET A 4 56.60 33.97 2.38
C MET A 4 56.22 35.30 3.03
N GLY A 5 56.84 35.64 4.16
CA GLY A 5 56.56 36.89 4.86
C GLY A 5 56.97 36.86 6.34
N PRO A 6 56.65 37.92 7.10
CA PRO A 6 56.97 38.01 8.52
C PRO A 6 56.20 36.96 9.34
N TYR A 7 56.78 36.51 10.46
CA TYR A 7 56.22 35.46 11.32
C TYR A 7 54.76 35.73 11.74
N ALA A 8 54.45 36.98 12.11
CA ALA A 8 53.09 37.38 12.46
C ALA A 8 52.11 37.20 11.28
N GLY A 9 52.52 37.54 10.06
CA GLY A 9 51.72 37.32 8.85
C GLY A 9 51.50 35.84 8.55
N LEU A 10 52.55 35.03 8.67
CA LEU A 10 52.50 33.59 8.44
C LEU A 10 51.52 32.87 9.38
N ARG A 11 51.44 33.30 10.66
CA ARG A 11 50.43 32.79 11.61
C ARG A 11 49.00 33.08 11.15
N HIS A 12 48.74 34.27 10.63
CA HIS A 12 47.43 34.63 10.10
C HIS A 12 47.09 33.85 8.84
N VAL A 13 48.03 33.71 7.90
CA VAL A 13 47.83 32.94 6.66
C VAL A 13 47.55 31.47 6.98
N ARG A 14 48.32 30.85 7.89
CA ARG A 14 48.06 29.47 8.32
C ARG A 14 46.63 29.29 8.85
N LYS A 15 46.20 30.19 9.75
CA LYS A 15 44.85 30.15 10.31
C LYS A 15 43.77 30.30 9.21
N ILE A 16 43.96 31.24 8.28
CA ILE A 16 43.03 31.45 7.16
C ILE A 16 42.88 30.18 6.33
N VAL A 17 44.00 29.55 5.99
CA VAL A 17 44.03 28.34 5.16
C VAL A 17 43.37 27.17 5.88
N GLU A 18 43.70 26.96 7.16
CA GLU A 18 43.05 25.93 7.99
C GLU A 18 41.54 26.15 8.09
N ASP A 19 41.09 27.38 8.36
CA ASP A 19 39.66 27.73 8.43
C ASP A 19 38.95 27.50 7.07
N CYS A 20 39.61 27.81 5.95
CA CYS A 20 39.08 27.53 4.61
C CYS A 20 38.85 26.03 4.38
N PHE A 21 39.73 25.16 4.87
CA PHE A 21 39.53 23.70 4.81
C PHE A 21 38.36 23.24 5.69
N HIS A 22 38.04 23.97 6.77
CA HIS A 22 36.88 23.70 7.63
C HIS A 22 35.59 24.37 7.14
N ASN A 23 35.51 24.71 5.85
CA ASN A 23 34.33 25.30 5.20
C ASN A 23 33.95 26.69 5.77
N VAL A 24 34.93 27.47 6.22
CA VAL A 24 34.79 28.90 6.56
C VAL A 24 35.32 29.73 5.40
N HIS A 25 34.49 30.62 4.84
CA HIS A 25 34.89 31.40 3.67
C HIS A 25 36.00 32.41 4.00
N PRO A 26 37.05 32.55 3.17
CA PRO A 26 38.21 33.41 3.47
C PRO A 26 37.84 34.88 3.70
N ILE A 27 36.75 35.36 3.09
CA ILE A 27 36.23 36.73 3.26
C ILE A 27 36.00 37.09 4.73
N TYR A 28 35.61 36.14 5.58
CA TYR A 28 35.36 36.38 7.00
C TYR A 28 36.66 36.68 7.75
N ASN A 29 37.72 35.93 7.44
CA ASN A 29 39.03 36.14 8.04
C ASN A 29 39.68 37.42 7.50
N ILE A 30 39.51 37.74 6.22
CA ILE A 30 39.97 39.01 5.63
C ILE A 30 39.27 40.19 6.31
N LYS A 31 37.94 40.15 6.47
CA LYS A 31 37.18 41.20 7.17
C LYS A 31 37.65 41.35 8.63
N THR A 32 37.93 40.24 9.31
CA THR A 32 38.47 40.24 10.67
C THR A 32 39.86 40.88 10.73
N LEU A 33 40.75 40.61 9.75
CA LEU A 33 42.07 41.23 9.66
C LEU A 33 41.98 42.74 9.39
N MET A 34 41.06 43.18 8.52
CA MET A 34 40.83 44.60 8.25
C MET A 34 40.42 45.33 9.54
N ILE A 35 39.46 44.78 10.28
CA ILE A 35 38.98 45.36 11.54
C ILE A 35 40.10 45.38 12.59
N LYS A 36 40.86 44.30 12.74
CA LYS A 36 42.00 44.24 13.68
C LYS A 36 43.07 45.29 13.38
N ARG A 37 43.32 45.59 12.10
CA ARG A 37 44.28 46.63 11.69
C ARG A 37 43.80 48.05 12.03
N GLU A 38 42.49 48.29 12.02
CA GLU A 38 41.93 49.56 12.47
C GLU A 38 41.88 49.63 14.00
N LEU A 39 41.47 48.55 14.67
CA LEU A 39 41.39 48.48 16.14
C LEU A 39 42.74 48.52 16.82
N SER A 40 43.83 48.13 16.15
CA SER A 40 45.18 48.30 16.72
C SER A 40 45.54 49.75 17.02
N LYS A 41 44.78 50.72 16.48
CA LYS A 41 44.90 52.14 16.80
C LYS A 41 44.21 52.53 18.12
N LEU A 42 43.27 51.71 18.62
CA LEU A 42 42.62 51.87 19.93
C LEU A 42 43.22 50.85 20.92
N SER A 43 44.34 51.20 21.52
CA SER A 43 44.98 50.41 22.58
C SER A 43 44.36 50.71 23.95
N GLY A 44 43.82 49.69 24.62
CA GLY A 44 43.34 49.80 26.01
C GLY A 44 41.98 49.16 26.29
N GLU A 45 41.23 48.79 25.25
CA GLU A 45 39.88 48.22 25.37
C GLU A 45 39.79 46.79 24.81
N ASN A 46 38.77 46.04 25.22
CA ASN A 46 38.49 44.72 24.66
C ASN A 46 37.88 44.83 23.25
N TRP A 47 38.53 44.19 22.26
CA TRP A 47 38.15 44.21 20.84
C TRP A 47 37.08 43.19 20.44
N ASP A 48 36.69 42.26 21.32
CA ASP A 48 35.80 41.13 20.98
C ASP A 48 34.43 41.57 20.43
N ARG A 49 33.92 42.73 20.85
CA ARG A 49 32.64 43.28 20.38
C ARG A 49 32.65 43.70 18.91
N PHE A 50 33.82 44.07 18.40
CA PHE A 50 34.00 44.56 17.04
C PHE A 50 34.40 43.45 16.06
N LEU A 51 34.87 42.30 16.56
CA LEU A 51 35.26 41.17 15.74
C LEU A 51 34.01 40.38 15.28
N PRO A 52 33.83 40.13 13.96
CA PRO A 52 32.73 39.32 13.47
C PRO A 52 32.83 37.87 13.99
N VAL A 53 31.87 37.44 14.80
CA VAL A 53 31.79 36.04 15.27
C VAL A 53 30.91 35.25 14.30
N PHE A 54 31.52 34.58 13.33
CA PHE A 54 30.80 33.68 12.43
C PHE A 54 30.52 32.36 13.14
N LYS A 55 29.29 32.19 13.65
CA LYS A 55 28.80 30.90 14.14
C LYS A 55 28.05 30.20 13.03
N LYS A 56 28.48 28.98 12.65
CA LYS A 56 27.69 28.11 11.79
C LYS A 56 26.37 27.82 12.49
N LYS A 57 25.28 28.44 12.03
CA LYS A 57 23.95 28.16 12.56
C LYS A 57 23.52 26.80 12.04
N ASN A 58 23.69 25.75 12.85
CA ASN A 58 23.08 24.45 12.59
C ASN A 58 21.59 24.51 12.94
N VAL A 59 20.83 25.29 12.17
CA VAL A 59 19.37 25.37 12.36
C VAL A 59 18.79 24.05 11.88
N GLN A 60 18.22 23.29 12.81
CA GLN A 60 17.58 22.03 12.50
C GLN A 60 16.39 22.30 11.57
N THR A 61 16.42 21.74 10.37
CA THR A 61 15.29 21.78 9.45
C THR A 61 14.24 20.73 9.85
N LYS A 62 12.98 20.98 9.48
CA LYS A 62 11.90 20.01 9.75
C LYS A 62 12.22 18.68 9.06
N LYS A 63 12.05 17.58 9.78
CA LYS A 63 12.22 16.23 9.22
C LYS A 63 11.17 16.00 8.12
N PRO A 64 11.53 15.33 7.01
CA PRO A 64 10.57 15.01 5.96
C PRO A 64 9.48 14.07 6.51
N HIS A 65 8.23 14.29 6.10
CA HIS A 65 7.08 13.48 6.52
C HIS A 65 7.21 12.01 6.09
N VAL A 66 7.84 11.77 4.94
CA VAL A 66 8.08 10.42 4.41
C VAL A 66 9.58 10.19 4.37
N VAL A 67 10.07 9.33 5.26
CA VAL A 67 11.45 8.85 5.26
C VAL A 67 11.47 7.52 4.51
N ARG A 68 12.09 7.48 3.33
CA ARG A 68 12.28 6.22 2.60
C ARG A 68 13.30 5.36 3.35
N GLU A 69 12.92 4.12 3.65
CA GLU A 69 13.85 3.13 4.20
C GLU A 69 15.01 2.89 3.22
N LYS A 70 16.23 2.74 3.75
CA LYS A 70 17.41 2.45 2.94
C LYS A 70 17.30 1.02 2.41
N ARG A 71 17.63 0.81 1.13
CA ARG A 71 17.66 -0.54 0.54
C ARG A 71 18.68 -1.40 1.29
N VAL A 72 18.26 -2.60 1.68
CA VAL A 72 19.17 -3.59 2.28
C VAL A 72 20.25 -3.93 1.26
N TYR A 73 21.51 -3.97 1.69
CA TYR A 73 22.62 -4.31 0.82
C TYR A 73 22.47 -5.77 0.36
N THR A 74 22.31 -5.94 -0.96
CA THR A 74 22.34 -7.26 -1.60
C THR A 74 23.66 -7.35 -2.38
N PRO A 75 24.52 -8.35 -2.10
CA PRO A 75 25.81 -8.47 -2.79
C PRO A 75 25.64 -8.84 -4.27
N PHE A 76 24.50 -9.43 -4.63
CA PHE A 76 24.16 -9.76 -5.99
C PHE A 76 23.46 -8.59 -6.68
N PRO A 77 23.86 -8.24 -7.92
CA PRO A 77 23.13 -7.26 -8.70
C PRO A 77 21.72 -7.80 -9.04
N PRO A 78 20.73 -6.91 -9.23
CA PRO A 78 19.44 -7.34 -9.76
C PRO A 78 19.61 -7.90 -11.18
N ALA A 79 18.73 -8.82 -11.57
CA ALA A 79 18.73 -9.37 -12.92
C ALA A 79 18.57 -8.24 -13.96
N PRO A 80 19.29 -8.30 -15.09
CA PRO A 80 19.12 -7.34 -16.17
C PRO A 80 17.69 -7.43 -16.72
N THR A 81 17.14 -6.30 -17.15
CA THR A 81 15.84 -6.30 -17.83
C THR A 81 15.99 -6.98 -19.20
N PRO A 82 15.13 -7.95 -19.56
CA PRO A 82 15.23 -8.65 -20.84
C PRO A 82 15.02 -7.68 -22.02
N SER A 83 15.71 -7.93 -23.13
CA SER A 83 15.58 -7.12 -24.34
C SER A 83 14.21 -7.32 -24.99
N LYS A 84 13.85 -6.46 -25.96
CA LYS A 84 12.60 -6.64 -26.72
C LYS A 84 12.59 -7.97 -27.47
N ILE A 85 13.72 -8.33 -28.07
CA ILE A 85 13.92 -9.59 -28.80
C ILE A 85 13.72 -10.77 -27.84
N ASP A 86 14.31 -10.72 -26.63
CA ASP A 86 14.16 -11.80 -25.66
C ASP A 86 12.71 -11.99 -25.23
N LYS A 87 11.95 -10.91 -25.03
CA LYS A 87 10.52 -10.97 -24.72
C LYS A 87 9.70 -11.56 -25.86
N GLU A 88 10.03 -11.23 -27.11
CA GLU A 88 9.36 -11.77 -28.29
C GLU A 88 9.71 -13.24 -28.54
N ILE A 89 10.93 -13.67 -28.20
CA ILE A 89 11.35 -15.07 -28.25
C ILE A 89 10.65 -15.86 -27.13
N GLU A 90 10.60 -15.32 -25.91
CA GLU A 90 9.89 -15.92 -24.77
C GLU A 90 8.40 -16.07 -25.03
N SER A 91 7.75 -15.07 -25.67
CA SER A 91 6.34 -15.14 -26.06
C SER A 91 6.09 -16.02 -27.30
N GLY A 92 7.14 -16.38 -28.04
CA GLY A 92 7.05 -17.07 -29.34
C GLY A 92 6.56 -16.18 -30.49
N GLU A 93 6.25 -14.91 -30.24
CA GLU A 93 5.80 -13.95 -31.25
C GLU A 93 6.89 -13.64 -32.28
N TYR A 94 8.17 -13.75 -31.89
CA TYR A 94 9.32 -13.48 -32.76
C TYR A 94 9.28 -14.31 -34.04
N PHE A 95 8.93 -15.59 -33.92
CA PHE A 95 8.92 -16.55 -35.04
C PHE A 95 7.66 -16.47 -35.92
N MET A 96 6.59 -15.80 -35.46
CA MET A 96 5.36 -15.65 -36.23
C MET A 96 5.56 -14.70 -37.41
N LYS A 97 4.94 -15.00 -38.55
CA LYS A 97 4.93 -14.09 -39.69
C LYS A 97 3.98 -12.91 -39.44
N GLU A 98 4.19 -11.79 -40.13
CA GLU A 98 3.39 -10.58 -39.90
C GLU A 98 1.89 -10.80 -40.13
N HIS A 99 1.51 -11.58 -41.15
CA HIS A 99 0.11 -11.91 -41.41
C HIS A 99 -0.53 -12.76 -40.30
N GLU A 100 0.23 -13.68 -39.69
CA GLU A 100 -0.23 -14.51 -38.56
C GLU A 100 -0.46 -13.63 -37.32
N ARG A 101 0.48 -12.71 -37.04
CA ARG A 101 0.34 -11.73 -35.96
C ARG A 101 -0.90 -10.84 -36.17
N GLN A 102 -1.11 -10.37 -37.40
CA GLN A 102 -2.29 -9.57 -37.73
C GLN A 102 -3.59 -10.37 -37.58
N ALA A 103 -3.64 -11.63 -38.02
CA ALA A 103 -4.81 -12.49 -37.86
C ALA A 103 -5.16 -12.74 -36.38
N ILE A 104 -4.16 -13.04 -35.55
CA ILE A 104 -4.33 -13.22 -34.09
C ILE A 104 -4.83 -11.92 -33.44
N LYS A 105 -4.26 -10.78 -33.83
CA LYS A 105 -4.69 -9.45 -33.33
C LYS A 105 -6.14 -9.14 -33.69
N GLN A 106 -6.56 -9.45 -34.92
CA GLN A 106 -7.95 -9.27 -35.35
C GLN A 106 -8.89 -10.22 -34.60
N ALA A 107 -8.52 -11.49 -34.43
CA ALA A 107 -9.30 -12.46 -33.66
C ALA A 107 -9.46 -12.04 -32.18
N LYS A 108 -8.41 -11.51 -31.55
CA LYS A 108 -8.48 -10.98 -30.19
C LYS A 108 -9.42 -9.76 -30.10
N LYS A 109 -9.39 -8.89 -31.11
CA LYS A 109 -10.27 -7.71 -31.18
C LYS A 109 -11.73 -8.11 -31.38
N THR A 110 -12.01 -9.10 -32.24
CA THR A 110 -13.37 -9.59 -32.44
C THR A 110 -13.91 -10.26 -31.18
N GLN A 111 -13.11 -11.07 -30.48
CA GLN A 111 -13.47 -11.67 -29.19
C GLN A 111 -13.81 -10.62 -28.13
N ALA A 112 -12.94 -9.63 -27.91
CA ALA A 112 -13.20 -8.55 -26.95
C ALA A 112 -14.47 -7.75 -27.29
N ASN A 113 -14.74 -7.51 -28.58
CA ASN A 113 -15.96 -6.84 -29.01
C ASN A 113 -17.22 -7.70 -28.75
N LEU A 114 -17.13 -9.02 -28.92
CA LEU A 114 -18.21 -9.95 -28.61
C LEU A 114 -18.50 -9.96 -27.10
N GLU A 115 -17.46 -10.03 -26.27
CA GLU A 115 -17.60 -9.99 -24.80
C GLU A 115 -18.27 -8.69 -24.33
N VAL A 116 -17.85 -7.52 -24.84
CA VAL A 116 -18.48 -6.24 -24.50
C VAL A 116 -19.93 -6.18 -24.97
N ARG A 117 -20.23 -6.75 -26.14
CA ARG A 117 -21.61 -6.83 -26.66
C ARG A 117 -22.48 -7.73 -25.78
N GLU A 118 -21.94 -8.84 -25.31
CA GLU A 118 -22.63 -9.76 -24.40
C GLU A 118 -22.86 -9.12 -23.03
N GLN A 119 -21.87 -8.43 -22.47
CA GLN A 119 -22.00 -7.67 -21.21
C GLN A 119 -23.11 -6.61 -21.33
N LYS A 120 -23.08 -5.78 -22.38
CA LYS A 120 -24.14 -4.78 -22.62
C LYS A 120 -25.51 -5.42 -22.82
N LYS A 121 -25.59 -6.58 -23.47
CA LYS A 121 -26.83 -7.32 -23.65
C LYS A 121 -27.35 -7.85 -22.31
N ALA A 122 -26.46 -8.35 -21.45
CA ALA A 122 -26.79 -8.83 -20.10
C ALA A 122 -27.23 -7.69 -19.18
N GLU A 123 -26.52 -6.55 -19.19
CA GLU A 123 -26.92 -5.33 -18.48
C GLU A 123 -28.31 -4.87 -18.92
N LYS A 124 -28.55 -4.79 -20.24
CA LYS A 124 -29.87 -4.40 -20.79
C LYS A 124 -30.97 -5.40 -20.42
N ALA A 125 -30.68 -6.71 -20.42
CA ALA A 125 -31.64 -7.72 -20.01
C ALA A 125 -31.97 -7.63 -18.51
N SER A 126 -30.96 -7.39 -17.66
CA SER A 126 -31.15 -7.22 -16.21
C SER A 126 -32.02 -6.01 -15.88
N ALA A 127 -31.91 -4.91 -16.65
CA ALA A 127 -32.75 -3.73 -16.49
C ALA A 127 -34.22 -3.97 -16.88
N PHE A 128 -34.50 -5.01 -17.69
CA PHE A 128 -35.87 -5.37 -18.12
C PHE A 128 -36.53 -6.40 -17.19
N VAL A 129 -35.77 -6.99 -16.25
CA VAL A 129 -36.33 -7.85 -15.21
C VAL A 129 -36.75 -6.99 -14.02
N ALA A 130 -38.03 -7.06 -13.66
CA ALA A 130 -38.55 -6.34 -12.50
C ALA A 130 -37.75 -6.73 -11.23
N PRO A 131 -37.31 -5.76 -10.41
CA PRO A 131 -36.66 -6.06 -9.13
C PRO A 131 -37.53 -6.99 -8.30
N ALA A 132 -36.93 -8.03 -7.72
CA ALA A 132 -37.66 -8.95 -6.87
C ALA A 132 -38.25 -8.18 -5.67
N GLU A 133 -39.58 -8.06 -5.63
CA GLU A 133 -40.26 -7.47 -4.50
C GLU A 133 -39.94 -8.29 -3.25
N LYS A 134 -39.45 -7.62 -2.20
CA LYS A 134 -39.39 -8.25 -0.87
C LYS A 134 -40.81 -8.68 -0.53
N LYS A 135 -41.06 -10.00 -0.48
CA LYS A 135 -42.31 -10.55 0.06
C LYS A 135 -42.51 -9.87 1.40
N ARG A 136 -43.52 -8.99 1.48
CA ARG A 136 -43.97 -8.45 2.76
C ARG A 136 -44.20 -9.67 3.65
N LYS A 137 -43.63 -9.68 4.86
CA LYS A 137 -44.09 -10.60 5.89
C LYS A 137 -45.57 -10.27 6.05
N ARG A 138 -46.45 -11.09 5.46
CA ARG A 138 -47.81 -11.18 5.96
C ARG A 138 -47.62 -11.68 7.38
N ASP A 139 -47.89 -10.81 8.35
CA ASP A 139 -48.25 -11.27 9.69
C ASP A 139 -49.53 -12.07 9.52
N ASP A 140 -49.39 -13.34 9.14
CA ASP A 140 -50.46 -14.32 9.23
C ASP A 140 -50.72 -14.53 10.73
N LYS A 141 -51.53 -13.64 11.32
CA LYS A 141 -52.22 -13.91 12.58
C LYS A 141 -53.27 -15.04 12.45
N ASN A 142 -53.12 -15.94 11.46
CA ASN A 142 -54.04 -17.04 11.20
C ASN A 142 -53.35 -18.36 10.76
N LYS A 143 -52.10 -18.59 11.17
CA LYS A 143 -51.44 -19.92 11.07
C LYS A 143 -51.69 -20.84 12.28
N LEU A 144 -52.83 -20.67 12.96
CA LEU A 144 -53.28 -21.57 14.04
C LEU A 144 -54.41 -22.51 13.61
N ALA A 145 -54.83 -22.49 12.34
CA ALA A 145 -55.72 -23.52 11.81
C ALA A 145 -54.87 -24.73 11.37
N PRO A 146 -55.04 -25.92 11.97
CA PRO A 146 -54.32 -27.11 11.55
C PRO A 146 -54.71 -27.47 10.11
N THR A 147 -53.71 -27.78 9.30
CA THR A 147 -53.87 -28.20 7.91
C THR A 147 -54.57 -29.56 7.87
N VAL A 148 -55.35 -29.85 6.82
CA VAL A 148 -56.10 -31.10 6.67
C VAL A 148 -55.19 -32.34 6.79
N ASP A 149 -53.93 -32.23 6.36
CA ASP A 149 -52.94 -33.30 6.48
C ASP A 149 -52.37 -33.47 7.92
N ASP A 150 -52.32 -32.39 8.71
CA ASP A 150 -51.95 -32.47 10.13
C ASP A 150 -53.04 -33.17 10.96
N LEU A 151 -54.31 -33.00 10.57
CA LEU A 151 -55.42 -33.73 11.17
C LEU A 151 -55.39 -35.22 10.80
N LYS A 152 -55.12 -35.56 9.53
CA LYS A 152 -54.98 -36.97 9.10
C LYS A 152 -53.87 -37.69 9.87
N ASN A 153 -52.73 -37.04 10.05
CA ASN A 153 -51.60 -37.62 10.80
C ASN A 153 -51.93 -37.81 12.29
N LYS A 154 -52.70 -36.90 12.90
CA LYS A 154 -53.21 -37.08 14.27
C LYS A 154 -54.18 -38.26 14.39
N PHE A 155 -55.09 -38.45 13.43
CA PHE A 155 -56.01 -39.60 13.45
C PHE A 155 -55.28 -40.94 13.28
N LEU A 156 -54.29 -41.01 12.39
CA LEU A 156 -53.45 -42.22 12.21
C LEU A 156 -52.64 -42.55 13.47
N ALA A 157 -52.04 -41.54 14.12
CA ALA A 157 -51.32 -41.73 15.38
C ALA A 157 -52.23 -42.20 16.54
N GLN A 158 -53.50 -41.80 16.51
CA GLN A 158 -54.49 -42.24 17.50
C GLN A 158 -54.93 -43.70 17.29
N GLU A 159 -54.98 -44.18 16.04
CA GLU A 159 -55.18 -45.61 15.76
C GLU A 159 -54.00 -46.47 16.21
N ASP A 160 -52.77 -46.03 15.98
CA ASP A 160 -51.57 -46.79 16.38
C ASP A 160 -51.42 -46.87 17.91
N SER A 161 -51.80 -45.84 18.65
CA SER A 161 -51.82 -45.87 20.12
C SER A 161 -52.92 -46.77 20.68
N LYS A 162 -54.09 -46.87 20.03
CA LYS A 162 -55.12 -47.87 20.36
C LYS A 162 -54.67 -49.30 20.04
N LYS A 163 -54.00 -49.54 18.90
CA LYS A 163 -53.41 -50.85 18.56
C LYS A 163 -52.29 -51.26 19.52
N LYS A 164 -51.46 -50.31 20.00
CA LYS A 164 -50.45 -50.59 21.04
C LYS A 164 -51.08 -50.91 22.40
N LYS A 165 -52.18 -50.24 22.80
CA LYS A 165 -52.92 -50.60 24.03
C LYS A 165 -53.61 -51.98 23.93
N ALA A 166 -54.11 -52.36 22.75
CA ALA A 166 -54.70 -53.68 22.53
C ALA A 166 -53.67 -54.83 22.44
N LYS A 167 -52.42 -54.55 22.05
CA LYS A 167 -51.32 -55.54 22.06
C LYS A 167 -50.67 -55.74 23.43
N ALA A 168 -50.87 -54.82 24.39
CA ALA A 168 -50.34 -54.92 25.75
C ALA A 168 -51.23 -55.76 26.69
N SER A 169 -52.39 -56.24 26.24
CA SER A 169 -53.28 -57.13 27.00
C SER A 169 -53.34 -58.52 26.37
N SER A 170 -52.19 -59.21 26.25
CA SER A 170 -52.16 -60.64 25.92
C SER A 170 -52.31 -61.49 27.18
N LEU A 171 -53.10 -62.56 27.08
CA LEU A 171 -53.55 -63.50 28.12
C LEU A 171 -52.42 -64.33 28.79
N SER A 172 -51.15 -64.00 28.55
CA SER A 172 -49.97 -64.75 29.00
C SER A 172 -49.41 -64.30 30.37
N ASP A 173 -49.93 -63.23 30.96
CA ASP A 173 -49.47 -62.68 32.25
C ASP A 173 -50.21 -63.24 33.49
N PHE A 174 -51.10 -64.23 33.35
CA PHE A 174 -51.86 -64.81 34.47
C PHE A 174 -51.41 -66.22 34.93
N VAL A 175 -50.24 -66.73 34.48
CA VAL A 175 -49.74 -68.05 34.91
C VAL A 175 -48.25 -68.01 35.26
N SER A 176 -47.92 -67.64 36.50
CA SER A 176 -46.95 -68.34 37.37
C SER A 176 -46.69 -67.58 38.67
N LYS A 177 -47.17 -68.20 39.76
CA LYS A 177 -46.71 -68.22 41.16
C LYS A 177 -46.24 -66.92 41.83
#